data_AF-A0A0A0DQM2-F1
#
_entry.id   AF-A0A0A0DQM2-F1
#
_cell.length_a   1.000
_cell.length_b   1.000
_cell.length_c   1.000
_cell.angle_alpha   90.00
_cell.angle_beta   90.00
_cell.angle_gamma   90.00
#
_symmetry.space_group_name_H-M   'P 1'
#
loop_
_entity.id
_entity.type
_entity.pdbx_description
1 polymer ?
#
loop_
_entity_poly.entity_id
_entity_poly.type
_entity_poly.pdbx_seq_one_letter_code
_entity_poly.pdbx_strand_id
1 'polypeptide(L)'
;MKWNIPHVLAAALLTAAGASQAATVTAQTWDLYIRGTATLSFSADLLSALDTGKVSVAGYGYADPPIVQQDTDGFYNAVSVTAPVSTLTYDNVSTALLGIGTVGGVTLTAPVRKSVSSGGQLTVTDLNADLSTRTIYADIIGANGVGTLSHLALWHVASITGSTNFYGTYGGPAITTFSGLSLTSEGLDAFTQSLGLLTLGQSALMGVTNFGTLTAYVNTEPPLLSHPPLTPPWYVSPTPEPSTYALMGLGLIGVAVAKRRRAA
;
A
#
# COMPACT_ATOMS: atom_id res chain seq x y z
N MET A 1 -38.61 51.02 9.09
CA MET A 1 -37.29 51.26 8.49
C MET A 1 -36.83 49.97 7.82
N LYS A 2 -36.87 49.93 6.48
CA LYS A 2 -36.47 48.76 5.68
C LYS A 2 -34.98 48.92 5.35
N TRP A 3 -34.13 48.11 5.95
CA TRP A 3 -32.73 48.00 5.55
C TRP A 3 -32.61 46.94 4.45
N ASN A 4 -32.06 47.39 3.33
CA ASN A 4 -31.95 46.69 2.05
C ASN A 4 -30.92 45.54 2.12
N ILE A 5 -31.38 44.34 1.76
CA ILE A 5 -30.65 43.06 1.74
C ILE A 5 -29.56 42.89 0.63
N PRO A 6 -29.41 43.72 -0.44
CA PRO A 6 -28.51 43.36 -1.54
C PRO A 6 -27.01 43.59 -1.28
N HIS A 7 -26.58 44.15 -0.14
CA HIS A 7 -25.15 44.40 0.13
C HIS A 7 -24.44 43.26 0.89
N VAL A 8 -25.16 42.24 1.38
CA VAL A 8 -24.54 41.09 2.08
C VAL A 8 -24.13 39.98 1.10
N LEU A 9 -24.69 39.95 -0.11
CA LEU A 9 -24.42 38.90 -1.10
C LEU A 9 -23.12 39.12 -1.89
N ALA A 10 -22.57 40.33 -1.93
CA ALA A 10 -21.33 40.61 -2.66
C ALA A 10 -20.05 40.18 -1.88
N ALA A 11 -20.12 40.03 -0.56
CA ALA A 11 -18.99 39.59 0.26
C ALA A 11 -18.91 38.06 0.40
N ALA A 12 -20.02 37.34 0.24
CA ALA A 12 -20.07 35.88 0.35
C ALA A 12 -19.75 35.15 -0.97
N LEU A 13 -19.85 35.83 -2.12
CA LEU A 13 -19.49 35.24 -3.42
C LEU A 13 -18.02 35.46 -3.82
N LEU A 14 -17.31 36.40 -3.16
CA LEU A 14 -15.88 36.64 -3.41
C LEU A 14 -14.96 35.78 -2.52
N THR A 15 -15.50 35.07 -1.52
CA THR A 15 -14.76 34.10 -0.69
C THR A 15 -14.84 32.65 -1.20
N ALA A 16 -15.52 32.43 -2.34
CA ALA A 16 -15.54 31.15 -3.06
C ALA A 16 -14.65 31.15 -4.33
N ALA A 17 -13.88 32.23 -4.55
CA ALA A 17 -12.91 32.35 -5.64
C ALA A 17 -11.53 32.61 -5.04
N GLY A 18 -10.90 31.57 -4.46
CA GLY A 18 -9.59 31.78 -3.86
C GLY A 18 -8.96 30.60 -3.14
N ALA A 19 -9.13 29.38 -3.64
CA ALA A 19 -8.14 28.30 -3.63
C ALA A 19 -8.87 26.98 -3.94
N SER A 20 -8.73 26.48 -5.16
CA SER A 20 -8.75 25.04 -5.38
C SER A 20 -7.54 24.49 -4.62
N GLN A 21 -7.70 24.22 -3.32
CA GLN A 21 -6.64 23.56 -2.57
C GLN A 21 -6.52 22.14 -3.12
N ALA A 22 -5.31 21.76 -3.51
CA ALA A 22 -4.98 20.39 -3.76
C ALA A 22 -5.39 19.56 -2.53
N ALA A 23 -6.32 18.64 -2.73
CA ALA A 23 -6.75 17.74 -1.68
C ALA A 23 -6.04 16.40 -1.88
N THR A 24 -5.40 15.93 -0.82
CA THR A 24 -4.89 14.57 -0.74
C THR A 24 -6.07 13.61 -0.68
N VAL A 25 -6.18 12.73 -1.67
CA VAL A 25 -7.21 11.70 -1.74
C VAL A 25 -6.55 10.35 -1.61
N THR A 26 -7.02 9.55 -0.65
CA THR A 26 -6.71 8.11 -0.58
C THR A 26 -7.91 7.36 -1.12
N ALA A 27 -7.70 6.58 -2.18
CA ALA A 27 -8.73 5.79 -2.81
C ALA A 27 -8.27 4.35 -2.97
N GLN A 28 -9.25 3.46 -3.03
CA GLN A 28 -9.03 2.07 -3.34
C GLN A 28 -8.82 1.91 -4.85
N THR A 29 -8.03 0.91 -5.25
CA THR A 29 -7.70 0.72 -6.67
C THR A 29 -8.92 0.50 -7.57
N TRP A 30 -9.98 -0.13 -7.06
CA TRP A 30 -11.22 -0.33 -7.83
C TRP A 30 -12.08 0.94 -7.97
N ASP A 31 -11.99 1.89 -7.04
CA ASP A 31 -12.70 3.18 -7.18
C ASP A 31 -12.16 3.97 -8.38
N LEU A 32 -10.91 3.69 -8.76
CA LEU A 32 -10.18 4.41 -9.82
C LEU A 32 -9.97 3.58 -11.09
N TYR A 33 -10.45 2.32 -11.15
CA TYR A 33 -10.13 1.37 -12.24
C TYR A 33 -8.62 1.24 -12.49
N ILE A 34 -7.85 1.25 -11.41
CA ILE A 34 -6.39 1.15 -11.44
C ILE A 34 -5.97 -0.28 -11.11
N ARG A 35 -4.98 -0.79 -11.84
CA ARG A 35 -4.22 -1.98 -11.45
C ARG A 35 -2.83 -1.57 -11.03
N GLY A 36 -2.30 -2.24 -10.01
CA GLY A 36 -0.90 -2.06 -9.69
C GLY A 36 -0.32 -3.23 -8.92
N THR A 37 0.99 -3.34 -9.00
CA THR A 37 1.80 -4.27 -8.23
C THR A 37 3.00 -3.52 -7.65
N ALA A 38 3.50 -3.99 -6.53
CA ALA A 38 4.74 -3.51 -5.96
C ALA A 38 5.68 -4.71 -5.74
N THR A 39 6.88 -4.62 -6.31
CA THR A 39 7.91 -5.64 -6.19
C THR A 39 9.01 -5.15 -5.26
N LEU A 40 9.20 -5.86 -4.14
CA LEU A 40 10.31 -5.69 -3.23
C LEU A 40 11.45 -6.62 -3.66
N SER A 41 12.62 -6.06 -3.95
CA SER A 41 13.83 -6.80 -4.30
C SER A 41 14.88 -6.58 -3.23
N PHE A 42 15.46 -7.66 -2.71
CA PHE A 42 16.46 -7.60 -1.65
C PHE A 42 17.84 -7.23 -2.22
N SER A 43 18.60 -6.44 -1.45
CA SER A 43 19.99 -6.10 -1.79
C SER A 43 20.95 -7.26 -1.51
N ALA A 44 22.13 -7.24 -2.14
CA ALA A 44 23.20 -8.21 -1.86
C ALA A 44 23.64 -8.20 -0.37
N ASP A 45 23.64 -7.03 0.27
CA ASP A 45 23.95 -6.89 1.70
C ASP A 45 22.92 -7.63 2.56
N LEU A 46 21.63 -7.45 2.26
CA LEU A 46 20.56 -8.14 2.97
C LEU A 46 20.64 -9.65 2.73
N LEU A 47 20.85 -10.09 1.49
CA LEU A 47 21.01 -11.51 1.16
C LEU A 47 22.16 -12.15 1.96
N SER A 48 23.30 -11.47 2.07
CA SER A 48 24.45 -11.91 2.87
C SER A 48 24.12 -12.02 4.36
N ALA A 49 23.33 -11.10 4.90
CA ALA A 49 22.85 -11.16 6.28
C ALA A 49 21.87 -12.33 6.50
N LEU A 50 20.95 -12.57 5.57
CA LEU A 50 20.04 -13.72 5.61
C LEU A 50 20.81 -15.04 5.54
N ASP A 51 21.87 -15.11 4.74
CA ASP A 51 22.74 -16.28 4.62
C ASP A 51 23.53 -16.58 5.89
N THR A 52 23.96 -15.54 6.60
CA THR A 52 24.61 -15.67 7.91
C THR A 52 23.67 -16.35 8.91
N GLY A 53 22.39 -15.98 8.88
CA GLY A 53 21.34 -16.60 9.70
C GLY A 53 20.77 -17.91 9.15
N LYS A 54 21.05 -18.25 7.88
CA LYS A 54 20.29 -19.22 7.08
C LYS A 54 18.78 -19.05 7.24
N VAL A 55 18.35 -17.79 7.15
CA VAL A 55 16.95 -17.38 7.22
C VAL A 55 16.26 -17.81 5.93
N SER A 56 15.14 -18.53 6.04
CA SER A 56 14.33 -18.89 4.87
C SER A 56 13.28 -17.83 4.56
N VAL A 57 12.88 -17.76 3.29
CA VAL A 57 11.93 -16.76 2.76
C VAL A 57 10.72 -17.48 2.17
N ALA A 58 9.52 -17.06 2.55
CA ALA A 58 8.25 -17.55 2.01
C ALA A 58 7.27 -16.39 1.77
N GLY A 59 6.36 -16.54 0.82
CA GLY A 59 5.31 -15.54 0.57
C GLY A 59 4.25 -15.56 1.67
N TYR A 60 3.62 -14.41 1.89
CA TYR A 60 2.54 -14.24 2.86
C TYR A 60 1.33 -13.52 2.26
N GLY A 61 0.13 -13.96 2.64
CA GLY A 61 -1.12 -13.30 2.24
C GLY A 61 -1.34 -13.35 0.72
N TYR A 62 -1.67 -12.20 0.13
CA TYR A 62 -1.97 -12.05 -1.29
C TYR A 62 -0.75 -11.71 -2.16
N ALA A 63 0.47 -11.83 -1.62
CA ALA A 63 1.68 -11.72 -2.42
C ALA A 63 1.84 -12.94 -3.34
N ASP A 64 2.39 -12.71 -4.52
CA ASP A 64 2.84 -13.78 -5.40
C ASP A 64 3.93 -14.60 -4.69
N PRO A 65 4.07 -15.91 -5.01
CA PRO A 65 5.18 -16.71 -4.49
C PRO A 65 6.52 -16.01 -4.75
N PRO A 66 7.37 -15.87 -3.72
CA PRO A 66 8.61 -15.13 -3.86
C PRO A 66 9.52 -15.83 -4.86
N ILE A 67 10.16 -15.05 -5.72
CA ILE A 67 11.24 -15.55 -6.58
C ILE A 67 12.48 -15.65 -5.69
N VAL A 68 12.91 -16.87 -5.44
CA VAL A 68 14.09 -17.18 -4.63
C VAL A 68 15.09 -17.91 -5.51
N GLN A 69 16.26 -17.32 -5.70
CA GLN A 69 17.38 -17.92 -6.43
C GLN A 69 18.53 -18.16 -5.46
N GLN A 70 19.01 -19.41 -5.43
CA GLN A 70 20.15 -19.81 -4.63
C GLN A 70 21.23 -20.44 -5.51
N ASP A 71 22.48 -20.35 -5.08
CA ASP A 71 23.58 -21.10 -5.70
C ASP A 71 23.57 -22.58 -5.29
N THR A 72 24.54 -23.34 -5.80
CA THR A 72 24.68 -24.78 -5.50
C THR A 72 24.96 -25.06 -4.03
N ASP A 73 25.54 -24.09 -3.32
CA ASP A 73 25.88 -24.18 -1.90
C ASP A 73 24.74 -23.70 -0.98
N GLY A 74 23.61 -23.26 -1.57
CA GLY A 74 22.42 -22.81 -0.86
C GLY A 74 22.54 -21.40 -0.27
N PHE A 75 23.34 -20.54 -0.89
CA PHE A 75 23.39 -19.09 -0.60
C PHE A 75 22.50 -18.31 -1.56
N TYR A 76 21.97 -17.17 -1.11
CA TYR A 76 21.03 -16.38 -1.90
C TYR A 76 21.74 -15.54 -2.98
N ASN A 77 21.27 -15.67 -4.22
CA ASN A 77 21.67 -14.81 -5.34
C ASN A 77 20.65 -13.69 -5.59
N ALA A 78 19.37 -14.00 -5.46
CA ALA A 78 18.29 -13.04 -5.63
C ALA A 78 17.06 -13.45 -4.82
N VAL A 79 16.41 -12.47 -4.21
CA VAL A 79 15.07 -12.62 -3.63
C VAL A 79 14.23 -11.43 -4.07
N SER A 80 13.05 -11.72 -4.61
CA SER A 80 12.05 -10.69 -4.91
C SER A 80 10.64 -11.16 -4.61
N VAL A 81 9.82 -10.27 -4.08
CA VAL A 81 8.43 -10.54 -3.70
C VAL A 81 7.54 -9.49 -4.33
N THR A 82 6.48 -9.92 -5.00
CA THR A 82 5.50 -9.02 -5.64
C THR A 82 4.18 -9.10 -4.90
N ALA A 83 3.63 -7.95 -4.53
CA ALA A 83 2.32 -7.82 -3.89
C ALA A 83 1.40 -6.91 -4.73
N PRO A 84 0.10 -7.19 -4.79
CA PRO A 84 -0.86 -6.30 -5.43
C PRO A 84 -0.99 -4.98 -4.68
N VAL A 85 -1.13 -3.87 -5.42
CA VAL A 85 -1.48 -2.56 -4.87
C VAL A 85 -2.97 -2.54 -4.53
N SER A 86 -3.30 -2.14 -3.31
CA SER A 86 -4.67 -2.07 -2.78
C SER A 86 -5.15 -0.63 -2.66
N THR A 87 -4.27 0.29 -2.27
CA THR A 87 -4.61 1.70 -2.05
C THR A 87 -3.61 2.63 -2.72
N LEU A 88 -4.10 3.80 -3.13
CA LEU A 88 -3.29 4.87 -3.68
C LEU A 88 -3.69 6.17 -3.00
N THR A 89 -2.69 6.94 -2.60
CA THR A 89 -2.86 8.30 -2.10
C THR A 89 -2.27 9.25 -3.14
N TYR A 90 -3.02 10.27 -3.55
CA TYR A 90 -2.62 11.18 -4.62
C TYR A 90 -3.20 12.58 -4.45
N ASP A 91 -2.59 13.52 -5.16
CA ASP A 91 -3.05 14.89 -5.29
C ASP A 91 -4.14 14.97 -6.38
N ASN A 92 -5.35 15.38 -6.02
CA ASN A 92 -6.48 15.38 -6.95
C ASN A 92 -6.44 16.47 -8.03
N VAL A 93 -5.46 17.38 -8.00
CA VAL A 93 -5.26 18.43 -9.01
C VAL A 93 -4.15 18.04 -9.97
N SER A 94 -2.98 17.67 -9.44
CA SER A 94 -1.79 17.32 -10.22
C SER A 94 -1.71 15.84 -10.61
N THR A 95 -2.57 14.99 -10.02
CA THR A 95 -2.60 13.53 -10.17
C THR A 95 -1.30 12.84 -9.77
N ALA A 96 -0.44 13.57 -9.05
CA ALA A 96 0.80 13.06 -8.51
C ALA A 96 0.52 12.08 -7.38
N LEU A 97 1.16 10.93 -7.45
CA LEU A 97 1.19 9.92 -6.41
C LEU A 97 1.90 10.48 -5.17
N LEU A 98 1.26 10.31 -4.03
CA LEU A 98 1.73 10.69 -2.71
C LEU A 98 1.94 9.47 -1.80
N GLY A 99 1.25 8.35 -2.08
CA GLY A 99 1.46 7.12 -1.34
C GLY A 99 0.87 5.88 -2.01
N ILE A 100 1.37 4.70 -1.63
CA ILE A 100 0.98 3.40 -2.20
C ILE A 100 0.80 2.40 -1.06
N GLY A 101 -0.36 1.75 -1.00
CA GLY A 101 -0.61 0.60 -0.13
C GLY A 101 -0.67 -0.71 -0.92
N THR A 102 -0.13 -1.77 -0.33
CA THR A 102 -0.14 -3.12 -0.89
C THR A 102 -0.89 -4.08 0.02
N VAL A 103 -1.21 -5.28 -0.47
CA VAL A 103 -1.75 -6.36 0.37
C VAL A 103 -0.91 -7.63 0.25
N GLY A 104 -0.55 -8.22 1.39
CA GLY A 104 0.35 -9.37 1.48
C GLY A 104 1.82 -8.95 1.64
N GLY A 105 2.72 -9.94 1.63
CA GLY A 105 4.15 -9.69 1.76
C GLY A 105 4.98 -10.95 1.91
N VAL A 106 5.89 -10.95 2.87
CA VAL A 106 6.93 -11.97 3.01
C VAL A 106 7.11 -12.39 4.46
N THR A 107 7.32 -13.70 4.67
CA THR A 107 7.69 -14.30 5.94
C THR A 107 9.14 -14.75 5.89
N LEU A 108 9.93 -14.26 6.84
CA LEU A 108 11.30 -14.66 7.13
C LEU A 108 11.32 -15.61 8.33
N THR A 109 11.96 -16.76 8.20
CA THR A 109 12.05 -17.74 9.30
C THR A 109 13.51 -18.04 9.62
N ALA A 110 13.93 -17.72 10.84
CA ALA A 110 15.28 -17.98 11.32
C ALA A 110 15.32 -19.32 12.08
N PRO A 111 16.22 -20.27 11.71
CA PRO A 111 16.45 -21.46 12.50
C PRO A 111 17.31 -21.15 13.74
N VAL A 112 17.26 -22.03 14.73
CA VAL A 112 18.17 -21.95 15.88
C VAL A 112 19.60 -22.17 15.41
N ARG A 113 20.46 -21.18 15.62
CA ARG A 113 21.89 -21.23 15.29
C ARG A 113 22.71 -20.60 16.40
N LYS A 114 23.68 -21.36 16.91
CA LYS A 114 24.58 -20.92 17.99
C LYS A 114 25.18 -19.56 17.65
N SER A 115 25.03 -18.62 18.57
CA SER A 115 25.53 -17.24 18.48
C SER A 115 24.93 -16.36 17.37
N VAL A 116 24.01 -16.88 16.55
CA VAL A 116 23.38 -16.14 15.44
C VAL A 116 21.90 -15.89 15.68
N SER A 117 21.11 -16.93 16.02
CA SER A 117 19.68 -16.80 16.30
C SER A 117 19.20 -17.87 17.29
N SER A 118 18.27 -17.50 18.17
CA SER A 118 17.53 -18.44 19.03
C SER A 118 16.34 -19.10 18.34
N GLY A 119 16.16 -18.86 17.04
CA GLY A 119 14.97 -19.22 16.28
C GLY A 119 13.90 -18.14 16.34
N GLY A 120 13.10 -18.04 15.28
CA GLY A 120 12.00 -17.08 15.22
C GLY A 120 11.42 -16.92 13.83
N GLN A 121 10.39 -16.10 13.74
CA GLN A 121 9.73 -15.76 12.50
C GLN A 121 9.35 -14.28 12.51
N LEU A 122 9.51 -13.64 11.37
CA LEU A 122 9.08 -12.28 11.10
C LEU A 122 8.30 -12.27 9.80
N THR A 123 7.05 -11.82 9.84
CA THR A 123 6.28 -11.52 8.63
C THR A 123 6.19 -10.02 8.46
N VAL A 124 6.51 -9.55 7.27
CA VAL A 124 6.33 -8.16 6.82
C VAL A 124 5.23 -8.19 5.77
N THR A 125 4.12 -7.52 6.02
CA THR A 125 2.94 -7.51 5.14
C THR A 125 2.35 -6.10 5.03
N ASP A 126 1.55 -5.90 3.99
CA ASP A 126 0.69 -4.73 3.82
C ASP A 126 1.47 -3.41 3.84
N LEU A 127 2.49 -3.32 2.97
CA LEU A 127 3.35 -2.14 2.88
C LEU A 127 2.54 -0.90 2.51
N ASN A 128 2.82 0.22 3.18
CA ASN A 128 2.32 1.54 2.87
C ASN A 128 3.49 2.51 2.70
N ALA A 129 3.79 2.89 1.46
CA ALA A 129 4.84 3.85 1.15
C ALA A 129 4.28 5.27 1.12
N ASP A 130 4.87 6.17 1.91
CA ASP A 130 4.59 7.60 1.90
C ASP A 130 5.74 8.35 1.23
N LEU A 131 5.45 8.98 0.08
CA LEU A 131 6.44 9.68 -0.73
C LEU A 131 6.82 11.03 -0.12
N SER A 132 5.97 11.61 0.74
CA SER A 132 6.20 12.91 1.37
C SER A 132 7.19 12.81 2.52
N THR A 133 7.00 11.81 3.39
CA THR A 133 7.88 11.53 4.54
C THR A 133 9.02 10.59 4.17
N ARG A 134 9.02 10.02 2.96
CA ARG A 134 10.01 9.03 2.48
C ARG A 134 10.14 7.84 3.43
N THR A 135 9.00 7.39 3.95
CA THR A 135 8.93 6.30 4.92
C THR A 135 7.98 5.23 4.40
N ILE A 136 8.40 3.97 4.50
CA ILE A 136 7.58 2.81 4.20
C ILE A 136 7.15 2.20 5.52
N TYR A 137 5.85 2.17 5.73
CA TYR A 137 5.21 1.51 6.85
C TYR A 137 4.84 0.09 6.47
N ALA A 138 4.75 -0.79 7.46
CA ALA A 138 4.33 -2.17 7.26
C ALA A 138 3.58 -2.69 8.49
N ASP A 139 2.75 -3.70 8.27
CA ASP A 139 2.27 -4.55 9.34
C ASP A 139 3.29 -5.67 9.57
N ILE A 140 3.69 -5.82 10.83
CA ILE A 140 4.66 -6.81 11.27
C ILE A 140 3.96 -7.87 12.12
N ILE A 141 4.20 -9.15 11.80
CA ILE A 141 3.79 -10.28 12.66
C ILE A 141 5.06 -11.01 13.07
N GLY A 142 5.46 -10.82 14.33
CA GLY A 142 6.74 -11.27 14.86
C GLY A 142 6.61 -12.29 15.99
N ALA A 143 7.54 -13.25 16.02
CA ALA A 143 7.72 -14.18 17.13
C ALA A 143 8.40 -13.51 18.35
N ASN A 144 8.79 -14.31 19.35
CA ASN A 144 9.59 -13.85 20.50
C ASN A 144 9.01 -12.65 21.26
N GLY A 145 7.68 -12.60 21.35
CA GLY A 145 6.95 -11.58 22.10
C GLY A 145 6.65 -10.29 21.33
N VAL A 146 6.99 -10.19 20.04
CA VAL A 146 6.65 -9.01 19.22
C VAL A 146 5.15 -8.95 18.92
N GLY A 147 4.54 -10.07 18.54
CA GLY A 147 3.11 -10.12 18.18
C GLY A 147 2.83 -9.37 16.88
N THR A 148 1.65 -8.76 16.77
CA THR A 148 1.26 -7.98 15.60
C THR A 148 1.45 -6.48 15.88
N LEU A 149 2.30 -5.82 15.09
CA LEU A 149 2.47 -4.37 15.09
C LEU A 149 1.89 -3.84 13.78
N SER A 150 0.87 -2.97 13.86
CA SER A 150 0.27 -2.39 12.67
C SER A 150 0.86 -1.03 12.37
N HIS A 151 1.07 -0.75 11.08
CA HIS A 151 1.56 0.53 10.57
C HIS A 151 2.90 0.97 11.19
N LEU A 152 3.81 0.03 11.41
CA LEU A 152 5.14 0.28 11.94
C LEU A 152 5.99 0.97 10.86
N ALA A 153 6.69 2.06 11.21
CA ALA A 153 7.62 2.71 10.31
C ALA A 153 8.81 1.78 10.08
N LEU A 154 8.85 1.08 8.94
CA LEU A 154 9.80 0.00 8.71
C LEU A 154 11.08 0.48 8.04
N TRP A 155 10.96 1.19 6.93
CA TRP A 155 12.10 1.67 6.16
C TRP A 155 12.04 3.18 5.90
N HIS A 156 13.20 3.80 5.92
CA HIS A 156 13.43 5.07 5.23
C HIS A 156 13.87 4.82 3.79
N VAL A 157 13.51 5.75 2.91
CA VAL A 157 13.84 5.70 1.48
C VAL A 157 14.85 6.79 1.16
N ALA A 158 16.02 6.40 0.64
CA ALA A 158 17.06 7.35 0.24
C ALA A 158 16.68 8.11 -1.04
N SER A 159 16.14 7.43 -2.05
CA SER A 159 15.79 8.03 -3.34
C SER A 159 14.50 7.46 -3.93
N ILE A 160 13.74 8.33 -4.59
CA ILE A 160 12.52 8.00 -5.31
C ILE A 160 12.74 8.45 -6.76
N THR A 161 12.55 7.53 -7.71
CA THR A 161 12.73 7.80 -9.15
C THR A 161 11.56 7.24 -9.95
N GLY A 162 11.41 7.70 -11.20
CA GLY A 162 10.35 7.27 -12.10
C GLY A 162 9.15 8.22 -12.14
N SER A 163 8.05 7.78 -12.76
CA SER A 163 6.84 8.58 -12.91
C SER A 163 5.90 8.38 -11.72
N THR A 164 5.51 9.49 -11.09
CA THR A 164 4.49 9.53 -10.05
C THR A 164 3.11 9.93 -10.58
N ASN A 165 2.98 10.28 -11.86
CA ASN A 165 1.69 10.66 -12.43
C ASN A 165 1.05 9.42 -13.09
N PHE A 166 -0.07 8.96 -12.53
CA PHE A 166 -0.79 7.78 -13.02
C PHE A 166 -2.07 8.14 -13.81
N TYR A 167 -2.38 9.44 -13.93
CA TYR A 167 -3.58 9.94 -14.58
C TYR A 167 -3.22 11.09 -15.54
N GLY A 168 -3.44 10.93 -16.86
CA GLY A 168 -3.12 11.94 -17.87
C GLY A 168 -3.57 11.58 -19.30
N THR A 169 -3.58 12.57 -20.22
CA THR A 169 -4.09 12.52 -21.61
C THR A 169 -3.51 11.40 -22.49
N TYR A 170 -2.41 10.77 -22.07
CA TYR A 170 -1.79 9.60 -22.71
C TYR A 170 -1.48 8.53 -21.66
N GLY A 171 -2.52 8.06 -20.94
CA GLY A 171 -2.48 7.10 -19.82
C GLY A 171 -1.49 5.94 -20.00
N GLY A 172 -0.26 6.17 -19.56
CA GLY A 172 0.80 5.17 -19.49
C GLY A 172 1.05 4.77 -18.04
N PRO A 173 1.68 3.61 -17.81
CA PRO A 173 1.94 3.13 -16.47
C PRO A 173 2.87 4.07 -15.71
N ALA A 174 2.49 4.41 -14.48
CA ALA A 174 3.35 5.04 -13.50
C ALA A 174 4.24 3.96 -12.88
N ILE A 175 5.54 4.05 -13.16
CA ILE A 175 6.55 3.20 -12.54
C ILE A 175 7.35 4.07 -11.57
N THR A 176 7.22 3.80 -10.28
CA THR A 176 7.94 4.52 -9.22
C THR A 176 8.86 3.54 -8.50
N THR A 177 10.14 3.88 -8.39
CA THR A 177 11.15 3.05 -7.72
C THR A 177 11.69 3.77 -6.48
N PHE A 178 11.55 3.12 -5.33
CA PHE A 178 12.10 3.50 -4.04
C PHE A 178 13.40 2.72 -3.84
N SER A 179 14.53 3.41 -3.72
CA SER A 179 15.85 2.79 -3.61
C SER A 179 16.62 3.27 -2.38
N GLY A 180 17.54 2.43 -1.91
CA GLY A 180 18.32 2.69 -0.70
C GLY A 180 17.44 2.58 0.53
N LEU A 181 16.72 1.47 0.65
CA LEU A 181 15.87 1.20 1.81
C LEU A 181 16.76 0.96 3.03
N SER A 182 16.51 1.64 4.14
CA SER A 182 17.22 1.45 5.40
C SER A 182 16.24 1.28 6.55
N LEU A 183 16.46 0.33 7.45
CA LEU A 183 15.58 0.13 8.60
C LEU A 183 15.54 1.38 9.49
N THR A 184 14.36 1.68 10.03
CA THR A 184 14.22 2.58 11.17
C THR A 184 14.71 1.88 12.45
N SER A 185 14.83 2.61 13.56
CA SER A 185 15.11 1.99 14.86
C SER A 185 14.04 0.98 15.27
N GLU A 186 12.76 1.33 15.07
CA GLU A 186 11.62 0.46 15.39
C GLU A 186 11.61 -0.79 14.51
N GLY A 187 11.93 -0.63 13.22
CA GLY A 187 12.07 -1.74 12.28
C GLY A 187 13.22 -2.67 12.66
N LEU A 188 14.36 -2.13 13.08
CA LEU A 188 15.49 -2.94 13.54
C LEU A 188 15.15 -3.73 14.81
N ASP A 189 14.49 -3.11 15.78
CA ASP A 189 14.05 -3.77 17.02
C ASP A 189 13.06 -4.90 16.69
N ALA A 190 12.08 -4.64 15.83
CA ALA A 190 11.13 -5.65 15.37
C ALA A 190 11.83 -6.82 14.66
N PHE A 191 12.78 -6.56 13.77
CA PHE A 191 13.54 -7.61 13.06
C PHE A 191 14.38 -8.45 14.01
N THR A 192 15.17 -7.80 14.87
CA THR A 192 16.09 -8.47 15.79
C THR A 192 15.34 -9.32 16.81
N GLN A 193 14.26 -8.80 17.38
CA GLN A 193 13.44 -9.54 18.34
C GLN A 193 12.68 -10.69 17.65
N SER A 194 11.97 -10.42 16.55
CA SER A 194 11.13 -11.42 15.87
C SER A 194 11.91 -12.62 15.36
N LEU A 195 13.12 -12.40 14.82
CA LEU A 195 14.01 -13.45 14.35
C LEU A 195 14.90 -14.04 15.47
N GLY A 196 14.80 -13.51 16.69
CA GLY A 196 15.58 -13.97 17.84
C GLY A 196 17.08 -13.81 17.62
N LEU A 197 17.51 -12.73 16.97
CA LEU A 197 18.90 -12.53 16.58
C LEU A 197 19.78 -12.34 17.82
N LEU A 198 20.85 -13.14 17.89
CA LEU A 198 21.90 -13.02 18.89
C LEU A 198 23.02 -12.11 18.35
N THR A 199 24.09 -11.89 19.11
CA THR A 199 25.13 -10.89 18.80
C THR A 199 25.67 -10.95 17.36
N LEU A 200 25.94 -12.14 16.81
CA LEU A 200 26.44 -12.24 15.43
C LEU A 200 25.34 -11.94 14.40
N GLY A 201 24.11 -12.39 14.66
CA GLY A 201 22.97 -12.12 13.78
C GLY A 201 22.62 -10.63 13.77
N GLN A 202 22.64 -9.97 14.93
CA GLN A 202 22.45 -8.54 15.06
C GLN A 202 23.57 -7.77 14.33
N SER A 203 24.83 -8.18 14.51
CA SER A 203 25.97 -7.56 13.81
C SER A 203 25.86 -7.71 12.29
N ALA A 204 25.39 -8.86 11.79
CA ALA A 204 25.18 -9.07 10.36
C ALA A 204 24.08 -8.14 9.83
N LEU A 205 22.96 -8.02 10.56
CA LEU A 205 21.86 -7.13 10.17
C LEU A 205 22.24 -5.64 10.25
N MET A 206 22.97 -5.23 11.28
CA MET A 206 23.47 -3.86 11.43
C MET A 206 24.52 -3.48 10.37
N GLY A 207 25.18 -4.46 9.75
CA GLY A 207 26.07 -4.24 8.62
C GLY A 207 25.33 -3.93 7.31
N VAL A 208 24.02 -4.17 7.24
CA VAL A 208 23.20 -3.90 6.06
C VAL A 208 22.87 -2.42 5.99
N THR A 209 23.49 -1.71 5.04
CA THR A 209 23.25 -0.27 4.83
C THR A 209 22.13 -0.01 3.82
N ASN A 210 21.88 -0.97 2.94
CA ASN A 210 20.80 -0.95 1.96
C ASN A 210 20.07 -2.29 2.02
N PHE A 211 18.75 -2.27 2.20
CA PHE A 211 17.89 -3.44 2.26
C PHE A 211 17.30 -3.82 0.90
N GLY A 212 17.44 -2.95 -0.10
CA GLY A 212 17.03 -3.22 -1.47
C GLY A 212 16.23 -2.10 -2.10
N THR A 213 15.26 -2.48 -2.93
CA THR A 213 14.41 -1.57 -3.70
C THR A 213 12.96 -2.02 -3.70
N LEU A 214 12.03 -1.09 -3.59
CA LEU A 214 10.61 -1.31 -3.85
C LEU A 214 10.27 -0.66 -5.19
N THR A 215 9.72 -1.41 -6.13
CA THR A 215 9.28 -0.88 -7.43
C THR A 215 7.78 -1.04 -7.55
N ALA A 216 7.06 0.08 -7.61
CA ALA A 216 5.63 0.07 -7.83
C ALA A 216 5.31 0.35 -9.29
N TYR A 217 4.47 -0.51 -9.86
CA TYR A 217 3.87 -0.37 -11.17
C TYR A 217 2.38 -0.08 -10.98
N VAL A 218 1.90 1.04 -11.50
CA VAL A 218 0.50 1.47 -11.40
C VAL A 218 0.02 1.84 -12.79
N ASN A 219 -1.08 1.26 -13.24
CA ASN A 219 -1.65 1.54 -14.56
C ASN A 219 -3.16 1.77 -14.46
N THR A 220 -3.65 2.77 -15.18
CA THR A 220 -5.08 2.99 -15.36
C THR A 220 -5.56 2.09 -16.49
N GLU A 221 -6.53 1.22 -16.22
CA GLU A 221 -7.22 0.57 -17.33
C GLU A 221 -8.24 1.55 -17.92
N PRO A 222 -8.36 1.67 -19.26
CA PRO A 222 -9.44 2.44 -19.84
C PRO A 222 -10.77 1.81 -19.41
N PRO A 223 -11.80 2.61 -19.07
CA PRO A 223 -13.13 2.11 -18.75
C PRO A 223 -13.75 1.53 -20.02
N LEU A 224 -13.44 0.28 -20.34
CA LEU A 224 -14.18 -0.45 -21.36
C LEU A 224 -15.58 -0.69 -20.79
N LEU A 225 -16.60 -0.17 -21.49
CA LEU A 225 -18.04 -0.26 -21.19
C LEU A 225 -18.61 -1.71 -21.10
N SER A 226 -17.76 -2.72 -20.94
CA SER A 226 -18.14 -4.13 -20.97
C SER A 226 -17.33 -5.04 -20.04
N HIS A 227 -16.47 -4.50 -19.18
CA HIS A 227 -15.81 -5.33 -18.17
C HIS A 227 -16.57 -5.19 -16.84
N PRO A 228 -16.98 -6.29 -16.18
CA PRO A 228 -17.45 -6.20 -14.79
C PRO A 228 -16.35 -5.52 -13.95
N PRO A 229 -16.70 -4.79 -12.88
CA PRO A 229 -15.68 -4.21 -12.00
C PRO A 229 -14.67 -5.31 -11.64
N LEU A 230 -13.40 -5.02 -11.90
CA LEU A 230 -12.32 -5.96 -11.69
C LEU A 230 -12.03 -6.01 -10.19
N THR A 231 -12.86 -6.78 -9.50
CA THR A 231 -12.77 -7.01 -8.07
C THR A 231 -11.54 -7.90 -7.81
N PRO A 232 -10.61 -7.51 -6.93
CA PRO A 232 -9.62 -8.44 -6.41
C PRO A 232 -10.29 -9.69 -5.83
N PRO A 233 -9.63 -10.86 -5.75
CA PRO A 233 -10.25 -12.09 -5.25
C PRO A 233 -10.77 -11.98 -3.80
N TRP A 234 -10.34 -10.95 -3.07
CA TRP A 234 -10.73 -10.63 -1.71
C TRP A 234 -11.87 -9.61 -1.58
N TYR A 235 -12.30 -9.00 -2.69
CA TYR A 235 -13.42 -8.06 -2.68
C TYR A 235 -14.74 -8.79 -2.89
N VAL A 236 -15.69 -8.55 -1.98
CA VAL A 236 -17.08 -8.96 -2.13
C VAL A 236 -17.87 -7.71 -2.51
N SER A 237 -18.46 -7.69 -3.71
CA SER A 237 -19.38 -6.60 -4.07
C SER A 237 -20.48 -6.53 -3.02
N PRO A 238 -20.84 -5.34 -2.49
CA PRO A 238 -22.00 -5.22 -1.64
C PRO A 238 -23.22 -5.65 -2.46
N THR A 239 -23.65 -6.89 -2.29
CA THR A 239 -24.90 -7.40 -2.84
C THR A 239 -25.99 -6.57 -2.19
N PRO A 240 -26.78 -5.77 -2.94
CA PRO A 240 -27.80 -4.95 -2.31
C PRO A 240 -28.72 -5.85 -1.51
N GLU A 241 -28.91 -5.51 -0.23
CA GLU A 241 -29.78 -6.28 0.64
C GLU A 241 -31.19 -6.30 0.02
N PRO A 242 -31.98 -7.38 0.22
CA PRO A 242 -33.34 -7.44 -0.31
C PRO A 242 -34.20 -6.21 0.03
N SER A 243 -33.90 -5.56 1.16
CA SER A 243 -34.50 -4.32 1.65
C SER A 243 -34.20 -3.09 0.78
N THR A 244 -33.04 -3.02 0.12
CA THR A 244 -32.66 -1.91 -0.77
C THR A 244 -33.56 -1.85 -2.01
N TYR A 245 -33.85 -3.01 -2.61
CA TYR A 245 -34.79 -3.11 -3.72
C TYR A 245 -36.22 -2.79 -3.29
N ALA A 246 -36.61 -3.21 -2.09
CA ALA A 246 -37.93 -2.89 -1.53
C ALA A 246 -38.10 -1.39 -1.30
N LEU A 247 -37.09 -0.71 -0.75
CA LEU A 247 -37.12 0.75 -0.52
C LEU A 247 -37.14 1.54 -1.83
N MET A 248 -36.37 1.10 -2.84
CA MET A 248 -36.42 1.71 -4.17
C MET A 248 -37.79 1.52 -4.85
N GLY A 249 -38.38 0.33 -4.73
CA GLY A 249 -39.72 0.05 -5.24
C GLY A 249 -40.79 0.89 -4.56
N LEU A 250 -40.74 1.02 -3.23
CA LEU A 250 -41.66 1.85 -2.45
C LEU A 250 -41.50 3.34 -2.77
N GLY A 251 -40.26 3.82 -2.98
CA GLY A 251 -39.99 5.19 -3.41
C GLY A 251 -40.62 5.52 -4.76
N LEU A 252 -40.50 4.61 -5.74
CA LEU A 252 -41.12 4.76 -7.07
C LEU A 252 -42.66 4.77 -7.00
N ILE A 253 -43.25 3.91 -6.17
CA ILE A 253 -44.70 3.90 -5.94
C ILE A 253 -45.15 5.20 -5.29
N GLY A 254 -44.41 5.70 -4.28
CA GLY A 254 -44.68 6.98 -3.63
C GLY A 254 -44.68 8.15 -4.61
N VAL A 255 -43.70 8.22 -5.51
CA VAL A 255 -43.62 9.25 -6.56
C VAL A 255 -44.78 9.13 -7.56
N ALA A 256 -45.15 7.91 -7.96
CA ALA A 256 -46.27 7.69 -8.88
C ALA A 256 -47.62 8.12 -8.26
N VAL A 257 -47.86 7.80 -6.98
CA VAL A 257 -49.06 8.20 -6.25
C VAL A 257 -49.09 9.72 -6.03
N ALA A 258 -47.96 10.33 -5.69
CA ALA A 258 -47.86 11.79 -5.54
C ALA A 258 -48.13 12.53 -6.87
N LYS A 259 -47.64 12.00 -8.00
CA LYS A 259 -47.93 12.54 -9.34
C LYS A 259 -49.41 12.41 -9.69
N ARG A 260 -50.06 11.30 -9.36
CA ARG A 260 -51.50 11.09 -9.59
C ARG A 260 -52.37 12.06 -8.76
N ARG A 261 -51.98 12.35 -7.51
CA ARG A 261 -52.69 13.32 -6.65
C ARG A 261 -52.51 14.78 -7.08
N ARG A 262 -51.50 15.11 -7.91
CA ARG A 262 -51.34 16.45 -8.49
C ARG A 262 -52.08 16.62 -9.83
N ALA A 263 -52.47 15.52 -10.47
CA ALA A 263 -53.17 15.53 -11.75
C ALA A 263 -54.70 15.39 -11.62
N ALA A 264 -55.21 15.16 -10.41
CA ALA A 264 -56.62 15.18 -10.04
C ALA A 264 -56.88 16.42 -9.17
#